data_AF-A0A2M8RCS1-F1
#
_entry.id   AF-A0A2M8RCS1-F1
#
_cell.length_a   1.000
_cell.length_b   1.000
_cell.length_c   1.000
_cell.angle_alpha   90.00
_cell.angle_beta   90.00
_cell.angle_gamma   90.00
#
_symmetry.space_group_name_H-M   'P 1'
#
loop_
_entity.id
_entity.type
_entity.pdbx_description
1 polymer ?
#
loop_
_entity_poly.entity_id
_entity_poly.type
_entity_poly.pdbx_seq_one_letter_code
_entity_poly.pdbx_strand_id
1 'polypeptide(L)'
;MTRINLLRVIGIVTAIVLALHAGLAFYGDLVRPNFRASDLFSGEIPPDKAKLAAAGGLAPFSWDGDLLANYAAAMAADILHRPSIDAGGRASENKAVQAAVIAALKVSPIRPALWLTLGTLQAQAGEAVTPAVKMSYLSGSVPIDVAFSRVQTVTSSAAATDEEIKLLAQSDIRAALAHRSRYEPLLIAAYVQATPQGKSLLLETAKVTDPKFNEILRRY
;
A
#
# COMPACT_ATOMS: atom_id res chain seq x y z
N MET A 1 -41.38 -8.37 37.19
CA MET A 1 -40.12 -9.12 37.44
C MET A 1 -39.28 -9.36 36.18
N THR A 2 -39.51 -8.66 35.07
CA THR A 2 -38.95 -9.00 33.74
C THR A 2 -37.91 -8.02 33.19
N ARG A 3 -38.00 -6.72 33.50
CA ARG A 3 -37.08 -5.70 32.96
C ARG A 3 -35.68 -5.69 33.61
N ILE A 4 -35.61 -5.93 34.92
CA ILE A 4 -34.33 -5.94 35.67
C ILE A 4 -33.47 -7.15 35.28
N ASN A 5 -34.09 -8.31 35.07
CA ASN A 5 -33.37 -9.51 34.62
C ASN A 5 -32.85 -9.33 33.19
N LEU A 6 -33.62 -8.70 32.30
CA LEU A 6 -33.18 -8.36 30.94
C LEU A 6 -31.94 -7.44 30.95
N LEU A 7 -31.98 -6.36 31.75
CA LEU A 7 -30.85 -5.43 31.88
C LEU A 7 -29.59 -6.12 32.42
N ARG A 8 -29.74 -7.02 33.41
CA ARG A 8 -28.61 -7.81 33.94
C ARG A 8 -28.02 -8.75 32.88
N VAL A 9 -28.88 -9.43 32.11
CA VAL A 9 -28.43 -10.31 31.02
C VAL A 9 -27.68 -9.53 29.95
N ILE A 10 -28.21 -8.38 29.52
CA ILE A 10 -27.54 -7.50 28.55
C ILE A 10 -26.18 -7.07 29.10
N GLY A 11 -26.11 -6.61 30.35
CA GLY A 11 -24.86 -6.20 30.99
C GLY A 11 -23.80 -7.31 31.03
N ILE A 12 -24.21 -8.55 31.37
CA ILE A 12 -23.30 -9.71 31.37
C ILE A 12 -22.79 -10.01 29.96
N VAL A 13 -23.68 -10.02 28.96
CA VAL A 13 -23.30 -10.27 27.55
C VAL A 13 -22.33 -9.19 27.06
N THR A 14 -22.60 -7.91 27.32
CA THR A 14 -21.70 -6.81 26.96
C THR A 14 -20.33 -6.96 27.64
N ALA A 15 -20.29 -7.31 28.92
CA ALA A 15 -19.03 -7.51 29.64
C ALA A 15 -18.19 -8.65 29.04
N ILE A 16 -18.83 -9.78 28.68
CA ILE A 16 -18.15 -10.91 28.04
C ILE A 16 -17.59 -10.50 26.67
N VAL A 17 -18.38 -9.80 25.85
CA VAL A 17 -17.94 -9.32 24.53
C VAL A 17 -16.74 -8.38 24.66
N LEU A 18 -16.77 -7.45 25.62
CA LEU A 18 -15.66 -6.52 25.86
C LEU A 18 -14.41 -7.24 26.37
N ALA A 19 -14.55 -8.21 27.27
CA ALA A 19 -13.43 -9.00 27.77
C ALA A 19 -12.78 -9.82 26.64
N LEU A 20 -13.60 -10.43 25.76
CA LEU A 20 -13.11 -11.15 24.60
C LEU A 20 -12.40 -10.22 23.61
N HIS A 21 -12.98 -9.04 23.34
CA HIS A 21 -12.37 -8.04 22.48
C HIS A 21 -11.02 -7.55 23.02
N ALA A 22 -10.94 -7.25 24.32
CA ALA A 22 -9.69 -6.84 24.97
C ALA A 22 -8.63 -7.95 24.92
N GLY A 23 -9.03 -9.21 25.15
CA GLY A 23 -8.13 -10.36 25.03
C GLY A 23 -7.60 -10.55 23.60
N LEU A 24 -8.46 -10.41 22.60
CA LEU A 24 -8.08 -10.48 21.19
C LEU A 24 -7.15 -9.33 20.78
N ALA A 25 -7.44 -8.10 21.22
CA ALA A 25 -6.60 -6.94 20.96
C ALA A 25 -5.21 -7.09 21.58
N PHE A 26 -5.15 -7.50 22.85
CA PHE A 26 -3.89 -7.76 23.55
C PHE A 26 -3.06 -8.84 22.87
N TYR A 27 -3.68 -9.97 22.50
CA TYR A 27 -2.98 -11.03 21.76
C TYR A 27 -2.56 -10.56 20.37
N GLY A 28 -3.39 -9.75 19.70
CA GLY A 28 -3.09 -9.08 18.45
C GLY A 28 -1.80 -8.25 18.53
N ASP A 29 -1.64 -7.43 19.55
CA ASP A 29 -0.43 -6.63 19.77
C ASP A 29 0.84 -7.48 19.94
N LEU A 30 0.73 -8.66 20.58
CA LEU A 30 1.85 -9.58 20.76
C LEU A 30 2.32 -10.22 19.44
N VAL A 31 1.36 -10.56 18.57
CA VAL A 31 1.63 -11.28 17.32
C VAL A 31 1.71 -10.37 16.10
N ARG A 32 1.43 -9.07 16.25
CA ARG A 32 1.45 -8.09 15.15
C ARG A 32 2.81 -8.11 14.46
N PRO A 33 2.86 -8.29 13.12
CA PRO A 33 4.10 -8.14 12.37
C PRO A 33 4.64 -6.73 12.56
N ASN A 34 5.93 -6.59 12.86
CA ASN A 34 6.58 -5.28 12.89
C ASN A 34 7.02 -4.92 11.48
N PHE A 35 6.04 -4.73 10.59
CA PHE A 35 6.26 -4.43 9.18
C PHE A 35 5.09 -3.59 8.67
N ARG A 36 5.38 -2.33 8.34
CA ARG A 36 4.40 -1.34 7.89
C ARG A 36 4.37 -1.30 6.38
N ALA A 37 3.27 -0.78 5.82
CA ALA A 37 3.15 -0.62 4.37
C ALA A 37 4.20 0.36 3.78
N SER A 38 4.77 1.29 4.57
CA SER A 38 5.90 2.12 4.14
C SER A 38 7.17 1.34 3.90
N ASP A 39 7.36 0.25 4.64
CA ASP A 39 8.60 -0.50 4.70
C ASP A 39 8.77 -1.33 3.41
N LEU A 40 7.64 -1.70 2.79
CA LEU A 40 7.56 -2.23 1.42
C LEU A 40 8.34 -1.37 0.42
N PHE A 41 8.17 -0.06 0.49
CA PHE A 41 8.74 0.87 -0.49
C PHE A 41 10.13 1.35 -0.09
N SER A 42 10.59 0.99 1.11
CA SER A 42 11.93 1.32 1.61
C SER A 42 12.94 0.18 1.38
N GLY A 43 12.50 -0.93 0.76
CA GLY A 43 13.34 -2.10 0.50
C GLY A 43 13.53 -3.01 1.70
N GLU A 44 12.73 -2.85 2.76
CA GLU A 44 12.75 -3.75 3.90
C GLU A 44 12.05 -5.07 3.57
N ILE A 45 12.58 -6.17 4.11
CA ILE A 45 12.02 -7.51 3.95
C ILE A 45 11.34 -7.89 5.27
N PRO A 46 10.09 -8.39 5.24
CA PRO A 46 9.38 -8.75 6.45
C PRO A 46 10.14 -9.85 7.23
N PRO A 47 10.46 -9.63 8.51
CA PRO A 47 11.44 -10.47 9.21
C PRO A 47 10.86 -11.76 9.83
N ASP A 48 9.54 -11.87 10.05
CA ASP A 48 8.96 -12.92 10.91
C ASP A 48 7.72 -13.62 10.30
N LYS A 49 7.93 -14.84 9.81
CA LYS A 49 6.86 -15.70 9.27
C LYS A 49 5.93 -16.27 10.35
N ALA A 50 6.40 -16.44 11.59
CA ALA A 50 5.59 -16.99 12.67
C ALA A 50 4.55 -15.96 13.13
N LYS A 51 4.95 -14.70 13.28
CA LYS A 51 4.02 -13.58 13.53
C LYS A 51 3.04 -13.38 12.40
N LEU A 52 3.48 -13.53 11.15
CA LEU A 52 2.59 -13.46 9.99
C LEU A 52 1.49 -14.53 10.06
N ALA A 53 1.85 -15.78 10.36
CA ALA A 53 0.88 -16.88 10.49
C ALA A 53 -0.10 -16.66 11.65
N ALA A 54 0.40 -16.23 12.82
CA ALA A 54 -0.44 -15.94 13.98
C ALA A 54 -1.39 -14.76 13.73
N ALA A 55 -0.91 -13.68 13.12
CA ALA A 55 -1.74 -12.55 12.71
C ALA A 55 -2.79 -12.94 11.66
N GLY A 56 -2.45 -13.84 10.73
CA GLY A 56 -3.39 -14.39 9.74
C GLY A 56 -4.54 -15.17 10.38
N GLY A 57 -4.28 -15.88 11.48
CA GLY A 57 -5.34 -16.54 12.26
C GLY A 57 -6.29 -15.57 12.97
N LEU A 58 -5.80 -14.38 13.35
CA LEU A 58 -6.60 -13.35 14.02
C LEU A 58 -7.33 -12.40 13.06
N ALA A 59 -6.78 -12.18 11.87
CA ALA A 59 -7.28 -11.18 10.92
C ALA A 59 -8.81 -11.30 10.63
N PRO A 60 -9.41 -12.50 10.48
CA PRO A 60 -10.85 -12.62 10.26
C PRO A 60 -11.73 -12.13 11.42
N PHE A 61 -11.17 -12.05 12.63
CA PHE A 61 -11.89 -11.73 13.87
C PHE A 61 -11.48 -10.37 14.45
N SER A 62 -10.51 -9.69 13.83
CA SER A 62 -9.93 -8.45 14.35
C SER A 62 -10.57 -7.21 13.72
N TRP A 63 -10.74 -6.17 14.54
CA TRP A 63 -11.04 -4.80 14.10
C TRP A 63 -9.87 -3.85 14.40
N ASP A 64 -8.71 -4.39 14.76
CA ASP A 64 -7.50 -3.60 14.92
C ASP A 64 -6.90 -3.30 13.54
N GLY A 65 -7.03 -2.04 13.13
CA GLY A 65 -6.51 -1.55 11.86
C GLY A 65 -4.99 -1.66 11.73
N ASP A 66 -4.22 -1.58 12.83
CA ASP A 66 -2.77 -1.73 12.79
C ASP A 66 -2.36 -3.19 12.57
N LEU A 67 -3.00 -4.13 13.27
CA LEU A 67 -2.79 -5.56 13.05
C LEU A 67 -3.11 -5.93 11.59
N LEU A 68 -4.28 -5.53 11.10
CA LEU A 68 -4.72 -5.83 9.74
C LEU A 68 -3.80 -5.19 8.69
N ALA A 69 -3.40 -3.93 8.89
CA ALA A 69 -2.51 -3.23 7.96
C ALA A 69 -1.12 -3.87 7.90
N ASN A 70 -0.52 -4.20 9.05
CA ASN A 70 0.80 -4.81 9.09
C ASN A 70 0.79 -6.24 8.55
N TYR A 71 -0.26 -7.01 8.85
CA TYR A 71 -0.48 -8.32 8.25
C TYR A 71 -0.56 -8.22 6.71
N ALA A 72 -1.41 -7.33 6.19
CA ALA A 72 -1.57 -7.15 4.75
C ALA A 72 -0.28 -6.66 4.07
N ALA A 73 0.45 -5.74 4.70
CA ALA A 73 1.75 -5.27 4.20
C ALA A 73 2.78 -6.40 4.15
N ALA A 74 2.87 -7.22 5.21
CA ALA A 74 3.80 -8.33 5.26
C ALA A 74 3.45 -9.43 4.22
N MET A 75 2.18 -9.69 3.97
CA MET A 75 1.76 -10.55 2.84
C MET A 75 2.16 -9.96 1.49
N ALA A 76 1.96 -8.65 1.29
CA ALA A 76 2.26 -7.98 0.04
C ALA A 76 3.75 -7.96 -0.30
N ALA A 77 4.63 -7.97 0.70
CA ALA A 77 6.08 -8.00 0.47
C ALA A 77 6.52 -9.27 -0.26
N ASP A 78 5.96 -10.43 0.09
CA ASP A 78 6.32 -11.70 -0.57
C ASP A 78 5.92 -11.66 -2.05
N ILE A 79 4.72 -11.15 -2.31
CA ILE A 79 4.22 -10.94 -3.66
C ILE A 79 5.11 -9.93 -4.41
N LEU A 80 5.24 -8.70 -3.93
CA LEU A 80 5.88 -7.65 -4.70
C LEU A 80 7.39 -7.86 -4.92
N HIS A 81 8.09 -8.54 -4.00
CA HIS A 81 9.55 -8.65 -4.05
C HIS A 81 10.09 -10.06 -4.36
N ARG A 82 9.29 -11.13 -4.22
CA ARG A 82 9.79 -12.48 -4.51
C ARG A 82 9.42 -12.90 -5.94
N PRO A 83 10.40 -13.30 -6.77
CA PRO A 83 10.11 -13.90 -8.07
C PRO A 83 9.34 -15.22 -7.89
N SER A 84 8.27 -15.40 -8.66
CA SER A 84 7.52 -16.66 -8.71
C SER A 84 7.88 -17.46 -9.96
N ILE A 85 7.93 -18.78 -9.81
CA ILE A 85 8.15 -19.74 -10.91
C ILE A 85 6.80 -20.17 -11.52
N ASP A 86 5.70 -20.07 -10.76
CA ASP A 86 4.34 -20.38 -11.21
C ASP A 86 3.51 -19.11 -11.36
N ALA A 87 3.12 -18.79 -12.60
CA ALA A 87 2.29 -17.63 -12.92
C ALA A 87 0.84 -17.79 -12.45
N GLY A 88 0.30 -19.00 -12.47
CA GLY A 88 -1.09 -19.28 -12.10
C GLY A 88 -1.33 -19.15 -10.59
N GLY A 89 -0.49 -19.82 -9.79
CA GLY A 89 -0.49 -19.67 -8.34
C GLY A 89 -0.31 -18.21 -7.92
N ARG A 90 0.63 -17.51 -8.56
CA ARG A 90 0.97 -16.12 -8.23
C ARG A 90 -0.17 -15.12 -8.44
N ALA A 91 -1.01 -15.32 -9.46
CA ALA A 91 -2.20 -14.50 -9.68
C ALA A 91 -3.25 -14.69 -8.57
N SER A 92 -3.45 -15.95 -8.14
CA SER A 92 -4.38 -16.27 -7.04
C SER A 92 -3.91 -15.70 -5.70
N GLU A 93 -2.60 -15.78 -5.43
CA GLU A 93 -2.00 -15.20 -4.23
C GLU A 93 -2.12 -13.66 -4.23
N ASN A 94 -1.87 -13.01 -5.38
CA ASN A 94 -2.07 -11.55 -5.50
C ASN A 94 -3.51 -11.17 -5.11
N LYS A 95 -4.52 -11.89 -5.61
CA LYS A 95 -5.93 -11.64 -5.23
C LYS A 95 -6.19 -11.80 -3.75
N ALA A 96 -5.62 -12.83 -3.11
CA ALA A 96 -5.73 -13.02 -1.66
C ALA A 96 -5.10 -11.85 -0.88
N VAL A 97 -3.93 -11.37 -1.32
CA VAL A 97 -3.28 -10.20 -0.71
C VAL A 97 -4.09 -8.93 -0.91
N GLN A 98 -4.63 -8.69 -2.12
CA GLN A 98 -5.52 -7.55 -2.36
C GLN A 98 -6.72 -7.58 -1.42
N ALA A 99 -7.33 -8.74 -1.19
CA ALA A 99 -8.44 -8.90 -0.26
C ALA A 99 -8.03 -8.54 1.19
N ALA A 100 -6.85 -8.97 1.63
CA ALA A 100 -6.32 -8.60 2.95
C ALA A 100 -6.07 -7.09 3.07
N VAL A 101 -5.50 -6.46 2.04
CA VAL A 101 -5.29 -5.01 1.97
C VAL A 101 -6.62 -4.25 2.01
N ILE A 102 -7.63 -4.69 1.25
CA ILE A 102 -8.97 -4.10 1.25
C ILE A 102 -9.63 -4.26 2.63
N ALA A 103 -9.51 -5.42 3.27
CA ALA A 103 -10.05 -5.64 4.61
C ALA A 103 -9.43 -4.67 5.63
N ALA A 104 -8.11 -4.48 5.59
CA ALA A 104 -7.41 -3.51 6.43
C ALA A 104 -7.86 -2.06 6.16
N LEU A 105 -8.00 -1.67 4.89
CA LEU A 105 -8.43 -0.33 4.49
C LEU A 105 -9.89 -0.02 4.84
N LYS A 106 -10.76 -1.02 4.91
CA LYS A 106 -12.15 -0.86 5.42
C LYS A 106 -12.18 -0.44 6.89
N VAL A 107 -11.22 -0.93 7.67
CA VAL A 107 -11.10 -0.62 9.10
C VAL A 107 -10.31 0.68 9.33
N SER A 108 -9.24 0.90 8.56
CA SER A 108 -8.35 2.05 8.72
C SER A 108 -8.01 2.69 7.36
N PRO A 109 -8.91 3.53 6.80
CA PRO A 109 -8.76 4.08 5.45
C PRO A 109 -7.70 5.18 5.31
N ILE A 110 -7.24 5.77 6.43
CA ILE A 110 -6.23 6.85 6.44
C ILE A 110 -4.82 6.24 6.41
N ARG A 111 -4.52 5.45 5.37
CA ARG A 111 -3.23 4.74 5.20
C ARG A 111 -2.73 4.85 3.76
N PRO A 112 -2.03 5.94 3.42
CA PRO A 112 -1.62 6.21 2.05
C PRO A 112 -0.70 5.15 1.44
N ALA A 113 0.26 4.63 2.20
CA ALA A 113 1.14 3.56 1.72
C ALA A 113 0.39 2.24 1.46
N LEU A 114 -0.66 1.96 2.24
CA LEU A 114 -1.47 0.75 2.06
C LEU A 114 -2.40 0.87 0.84
N TRP A 115 -2.94 2.07 0.57
CA TRP A 115 -3.62 2.36 -0.70
C TRP A 115 -2.69 2.23 -1.91
N LEU A 116 -1.44 2.70 -1.80
CA LEU A 116 -0.44 2.50 -2.86
C LEU A 116 -0.11 1.02 -3.05
N THR A 117 -0.05 0.25 -1.96
CA THR A 117 0.16 -1.20 -2.02
C THR A 117 -0.95 -1.85 -2.84
N LEU A 118 -2.21 -1.50 -2.59
CA LEU A 118 -3.35 -1.99 -3.38
C LEU A 118 -3.21 -1.64 -4.87
N GLY A 119 -2.89 -0.37 -5.18
CA GLY A 119 -2.72 0.07 -6.56
C GLY A 119 -1.59 -0.65 -7.29
N THR A 120 -0.49 -0.93 -6.59
CA THR A 120 0.67 -1.66 -7.15
C THR A 120 0.33 -3.13 -7.41
N LEU A 121 -0.40 -3.77 -6.49
CA LEU A 121 -0.91 -5.14 -6.67
C LEU A 121 -1.87 -5.25 -7.85
N GLN A 122 -2.77 -4.28 -7.98
CA GLN A 122 -3.72 -4.17 -9.09
C GLN A 122 -2.99 -3.93 -10.43
N ALA A 123 -1.97 -3.08 -10.44
CA ALA A 123 -1.16 -2.83 -11.63
C ALA A 123 -0.46 -4.11 -12.13
N GLN A 124 0.13 -4.90 -11.22
CA GLN A 124 0.73 -6.20 -11.57
C GLN A 124 -0.29 -7.20 -12.13
N ALA A 125 -1.55 -7.12 -11.71
CA ALA A 125 -2.63 -7.98 -12.18
C ALA A 125 -3.36 -7.45 -13.42
N GLY A 126 -2.96 -6.28 -13.96
CA GLY A 126 -3.65 -5.66 -15.10
C GLY A 126 -5.05 -5.14 -14.76
N GLU A 127 -5.30 -4.82 -13.49
CA GLU A 127 -6.60 -4.37 -12.98
C GLU A 127 -6.71 -2.84 -12.96
N ALA A 128 -7.89 -2.32 -12.59
CA ALA A 128 -8.11 -0.89 -12.44
C ALA A 128 -7.32 -0.30 -11.25
N VAL A 129 -6.25 0.45 -11.56
CA VAL A 129 -5.31 1.02 -10.59
C VAL A 129 -5.75 2.39 -10.03
N THR A 130 -6.47 3.17 -10.86
CA THR A 130 -6.77 4.59 -10.61
C THR A 130 -7.40 4.87 -9.24
N PRO A 131 -8.44 4.14 -8.77
CA PRO A 131 -9.06 4.45 -7.49
C PRO A 131 -8.10 4.29 -6.30
N ALA A 132 -7.32 3.21 -6.27
CA ALA A 132 -6.39 2.94 -5.18
C ALA A 132 -5.24 3.95 -5.16
N VAL A 133 -4.68 4.28 -6.33
CA VAL A 133 -3.61 5.29 -6.43
C VAL A 133 -4.12 6.68 -6.05
N LYS A 134 -5.31 7.07 -6.48
CA LYS A 134 -5.93 8.35 -6.08
C LYS A 134 -6.09 8.42 -4.55
N MET A 135 -6.63 7.36 -3.94
CA MET A 135 -6.73 7.29 -2.48
C MET A 135 -5.37 7.30 -1.78
N SER A 136 -4.32 6.78 -2.42
CA SER A 136 -2.96 6.88 -1.88
C SER A 136 -2.55 8.34 -1.69
N TYR A 137 -2.89 9.25 -2.61
CA TYR A 137 -2.62 10.68 -2.46
C TYR A 137 -3.55 11.37 -1.46
N LEU A 138 -4.84 11.04 -1.47
CA LEU A 138 -5.86 11.76 -0.69
C LEU A 138 -5.91 11.39 0.79
N SER A 139 -5.30 10.26 1.17
CA SER A 139 -5.35 9.75 2.56
C SER A 139 -4.19 10.22 3.44
N GLY A 140 -3.22 10.96 2.91
CA GLY A 140 -2.18 11.61 3.71
C GLY A 140 -0.82 11.75 3.02
N SER A 141 0.07 12.49 3.68
CA SER A 141 1.47 12.63 3.29
C SER A 141 2.23 11.31 3.47
N VAL A 142 3.28 11.12 2.68
CA VAL A 142 4.15 9.94 2.77
C VAL A 142 5.63 10.32 2.74
N PRO A 143 6.52 9.45 3.26
CA PRO A 143 7.95 9.57 3.05
C PRO A 143 8.31 9.57 1.56
N ILE A 144 9.45 10.17 1.23
CA ILE A 144 9.92 10.32 -0.16
C ILE A 144 10.08 8.98 -0.90
N ASP A 145 10.47 7.91 -0.21
CA ASP A 145 10.61 6.58 -0.82
C ASP A 145 9.25 6.02 -1.29
N VAL A 146 8.20 6.23 -0.50
CA VAL A 146 6.82 5.87 -0.87
C VAL A 146 6.30 6.78 -1.99
N ALA A 147 6.61 8.09 -1.94
CA ALA A 147 6.26 9.03 -3.01
C ALA A 147 6.90 8.61 -4.34
N PHE A 148 8.16 8.18 -4.32
CA PHE A 148 8.81 7.64 -5.51
C PHE A 148 8.10 6.38 -6.04
N SER A 149 7.72 5.46 -5.16
CA SER A 149 6.92 4.30 -5.58
C SER A 149 5.55 4.67 -6.15
N ARG A 150 4.91 5.76 -5.68
CA ARG A 150 3.70 6.30 -6.35
C ARG A 150 4.00 6.73 -7.77
N VAL A 151 5.10 7.44 -8.01
CA VAL A 151 5.52 7.84 -9.36
C VAL A 151 5.70 6.61 -10.24
N GLN A 152 6.35 5.56 -9.75
CA GLN A 152 6.52 4.32 -10.49
C GLN A 152 5.17 3.68 -10.85
N THR A 153 4.28 3.48 -9.87
CA THR A 153 2.95 2.88 -10.10
C THR A 153 2.08 3.74 -11.03
N VAL A 154 2.14 5.07 -10.92
CA VAL A 154 1.40 5.98 -11.82
C VAL A 154 1.92 5.85 -13.24
N THR A 155 3.24 5.97 -13.44
CA THR A 155 3.85 6.04 -14.77
C THR A 155 3.79 4.71 -15.52
N SER A 156 3.80 3.59 -14.80
CA SER A 156 3.69 2.25 -15.38
C SER A 156 2.24 1.77 -15.59
N SER A 157 1.22 2.58 -15.30
CA SER A 157 -0.18 2.15 -15.39
C SER A 157 -1.08 3.18 -16.09
N ALA A 158 -2.35 2.80 -16.30
CA ALA A 158 -3.38 3.69 -16.83
C ALA A 158 -3.68 4.89 -15.91
N ALA A 159 -3.20 4.90 -14.66
CA ALA A 159 -3.37 6.03 -13.74
C ALA A 159 -2.71 7.32 -14.27
N ALA A 160 -1.69 7.22 -15.13
CA ALA A 160 -1.09 8.37 -15.81
C ALA A 160 -2.04 9.09 -16.80
N THR A 161 -3.22 8.53 -17.11
CA THR A 161 -4.24 9.19 -17.95
C THR A 161 -5.22 10.06 -17.16
N ASP A 162 -5.29 9.87 -15.84
CA ASP A 162 -6.19 10.62 -14.97
C ASP A 162 -5.58 11.98 -14.63
N GLU A 163 -6.30 13.06 -14.93
CA GLU A 163 -5.75 14.42 -14.83
C GLU A 163 -5.47 14.83 -13.38
N GLU A 164 -6.29 14.39 -12.42
CA GLU A 164 -6.04 14.67 -11.00
C GLU A 164 -4.80 13.93 -10.51
N ILE A 165 -4.65 12.65 -10.87
CA ILE A 165 -3.46 11.87 -10.52
C ILE A 165 -2.20 12.47 -11.15
N LYS A 166 -2.27 12.94 -12.41
CA LYS A 166 -1.13 13.61 -13.06
C LYS A 166 -0.67 14.82 -12.26
N LEU A 167 -1.60 15.71 -11.88
CA LEU A 167 -1.28 16.90 -11.08
C LEU A 167 -0.65 16.54 -9.73
N LEU A 168 -1.15 15.50 -9.08
CA LEU A 168 -0.60 15.02 -7.81
C LEU A 168 0.79 14.39 -7.99
N ALA A 169 0.97 13.56 -9.02
CA ALA A 169 2.24 12.91 -9.34
C ALA A 169 3.34 13.91 -9.74
N GLN A 170 3.00 15.05 -10.34
CA GLN A 170 3.96 16.13 -10.59
C GLN A 170 4.63 16.62 -9.30
N SER A 171 3.91 16.61 -8.16
CA SER A 171 4.51 16.96 -6.87
C SER A 171 5.56 15.94 -6.43
N ASP A 172 5.25 14.65 -6.53
CA ASP A 172 6.18 13.58 -6.15
C ASP A 172 7.40 13.53 -7.09
N ILE A 173 7.21 13.76 -8.39
CA ILE A 173 8.32 13.87 -9.36
C ILE A 173 9.23 15.06 -9.01
N ARG A 174 8.65 16.24 -8.72
CA ARG A 174 9.44 17.41 -8.29
C ARG A 174 10.23 17.13 -7.01
N ALA A 175 9.63 16.45 -6.04
CA ALA A 175 10.30 16.08 -4.81
C ALA A 175 11.47 15.10 -5.04
N ALA A 176 11.30 14.13 -5.94
CA ALA A 176 12.36 13.21 -6.35
C ALA A 176 13.49 13.93 -7.10
N LEU A 177 13.16 14.86 -8.00
CA LEU A 177 14.14 15.69 -8.72
C LEU A 177 14.90 16.64 -7.78
N ALA A 178 14.26 17.15 -6.72
CA ALA A 178 14.96 17.94 -5.70
C ALA A 178 16.03 17.11 -4.96
N HIS A 179 15.88 15.78 -4.91
CA HIS A 179 16.83 14.83 -4.33
C HIS A 179 17.52 13.98 -5.40
N ARG A 180 17.77 14.57 -6.57
CA ARG A 180 18.23 13.88 -7.79
C ARG A 180 19.43 12.95 -7.56
N SER A 181 20.42 13.35 -6.76
CA SER A 181 21.61 12.52 -6.51
C SER A 181 21.28 11.10 -6.01
N ARG A 182 20.17 10.94 -5.27
CA ARG A 182 19.68 9.65 -4.78
C ARG A 182 18.72 8.97 -5.74
N TYR A 183 17.84 9.72 -6.41
CA TYR A 183 16.73 9.15 -7.18
C TYR A 183 16.93 9.14 -8.71
N GLU A 184 18.02 9.69 -9.24
CA GLU A 184 18.29 9.74 -10.69
C GLU A 184 18.23 8.35 -11.36
N PRO A 185 18.93 7.31 -10.86
CA PRO A 185 18.86 5.98 -11.47
C PRO A 185 17.44 5.40 -11.43
N LEU A 186 16.72 5.65 -10.34
CA LEU A 186 15.36 5.17 -10.14
C LEU A 186 14.37 5.88 -11.07
N LEU A 187 14.49 7.20 -11.25
CA LEU A 187 13.67 7.96 -12.19
C LEU A 187 13.91 7.55 -13.64
N ILE A 188 15.16 7.25 -14.02
CA ILE A 188 15.47 6.70 -15.35
C ILE A 188 14.81 5.32 -15.51
N ALA A 189 14.92 4.43 -14.51
CA ALA A 189 14.28 3.11 -14.55
C ALA A 189 12.74 3.22 -14.66
N ALA A 190 12.13 4.11 -13.89
CA ALA A 190 10.70 4.39 -13.96
C ALA A 190 10.31 4.90 -15.36
N TYR A 191 11.09 5.80 -15.95
CA TYR A 191 10.87 6.28 -17.32
C TYR A 191 10.96 5.18 -18.36
N VAL A 192 11.97 4.30 -18.27
CA VAL A 192 12.15 3.17 -19.20
C VAL A 192 10.95 2.20 -19.14
N GLN A 193 10.42 1.96 -17.95
CA GLN A 193 9.28 1.06 -17.71
C GLN A 193 7.91 1.73 -17.89
N ALA A 194 7.88 3.05 -18.10
CA ALA A 194 6.64 3.81 -18.16
C ALA A 194 5.85 3.55 -19.45
N THR A 195 4.53 3.66 -19.32
CA THR A 195 3.61 3.79 -20.46
C THR A 195 3.90 5.07 -21.25
N PRO A 196 3.42 5.23 -22.50
CA PRO A 196 3.60 6.48 -23.25
C PRO A 196 3.13 7.73 -22.49
N GLN A 197 2.00 7.63 -21.78
CA GLN A 197 1.46 8.72 -20.97
C GLN A 197 2.33 8.96 -19.72
N GLY A 198 2.83 7.91 -19.08
CA GLY A 198 3.79 8.03 -17.98
C GLY A 198 5.11 8.68 -18.41
N LYS A 199 5.62 8.35 -19.61
CA LYS A 199 6.81 9.00 -20.19
C LYS A 199 6.56 10.49 -20.44
N SER A 200 5.43 10.86 -21.04
CA SER A 200 5.06 12.26 -21.26
C SER A 200 4.95 13.02 -19.94
N LEU A 201 4.32 12.45 -18.91
CA LEU A 201 4.24 13.05 -17.57
C LEU A 201 5.63 13.34 -16.98
N LEU A 202 6.54 12.36 -17.02
CA LEU A 202 7.92 12.52 -16.53
C LEU A 202 8.68 13.59 -17.33
N LEU A 203 8.58 13.58 -18.66
CA LEU A 203 9.24 14.56 -19.52
C LEU A 203 8.69 15.97 -19.30
N GLU A 204 7.38 16.16 -19.26
CA GLU A 204 6.77 17.48 -19.06
C GLU A 204 7.16 18.07 -17.72
N THR A 205 7.13 17.27 -16.65
CA THR A 205 7.52 17.72 -15.31
C THR A 205 9.01 18.03 -15.21
N ALA A 206 9.86 17.16 -15.78
CA ALA A 206 11.31 17.37 -15.80
C ALA A 206 11.69 18.59 -16.65
N LYS A 207 11.02 18.84 -17.78
CA LYS A 207 11.29 20.01 -18.63
C LYS A 207 11.14 21.33 -17.86
N VAL A 208 10.16 21.40 -16.97
CA VAL A 208 9.92 22.60 -16.14
C VAL A 208 10.86 22.66 -14.93
N THR A 209 11.18 21.51 -14.32
CA THR A 209 11.87 21.46 -13.01
C THR A 209 13.38 21.27 -13.12
N ASP A 210 13.84 20.38 -13.99
CA ASP A 210 15.26 20.11 -14.28
C ASP A 210 15.43 19.82 -15.79
N PRO A 211 15.61 20.87 -16.62
CA PRO A 211 15.78 20.72 -18.07
C PRO A 211 16.96 19.83 -18.46
N LYS A 212 18.02 19.77 -17.63
CA LYS A 212 19.18 18.90 -17.91
C LYS A 212 18.80 17.44 -17.73
N PHE A 213 18.02 17.12 -16.70
CA PHE A 213 17.50 15.76 -16.53
C PHE A 213 16.49 15.38 -17.62
N ASN A 214 15.69 16.33 -18.11
CA ASN A 214 14.82 16.10 -19.26
C ASN A 214 15.60 15.62 -20.50
N GLU A 215 16.75 16.24 -20.79
CA GLU A 215 17.64 15.81 -21.89
C GLU A 215 18.28 14.44 -21.64
N ILE A 216 18.45 14.03 -20.38
CA ILE A 216 18.92 12.67 -20.05
C ILE A 216 17.82 11.65 -20.33
N LEU A 217 16.58 11.91 -19.89
CA LEU A 217 15.46 11.00 -20.13
C LEU A 217 15.23 10.72 -21.62
N ARG A 218 15.36 11.74 -22.49
CA ARG A 218 15.20 11.61 -23.94
C ARG A 218 16.20 10.68 -24.63
N ARG A 219 17.27 10.27 -23.94
CA ARG A 219 18.26 9.33 -24.46
C ARG A 219 17.86 7.86 -24.27
N TYR A 220 16.77 7.61 -23.54
CA TYR A 220 16.17 6.30 -23.25
C TYR A 220 14.79 6.18 -23.91
#